data_AF-A0A9X2A4Y5-F1
#
_entry.id   AF-A0A9X2A4Y5-F1
#
_cell.length_a   1.000
_cell.length_b   1.000
_cell.length_c   1.000
_cell.angle_alpha   90.00
_cell.angle_beta   90.00
_cell.angle_gamma   90.00
#
_symmetry.space_group_name_H-M   'P 1'
#
loop_
_entity.id
_entity.type
_entity.pdbx_description
1 polymer ?
#
loop_
_entity_poly.entity_id
_entity_poly.type
_entity_poly.pdbx_seq_one_letter_code
_entity_poly.pdbx_strand_id
1 'polypeptide(L)'
;MHTFLIKLKTFFVKLFCNTILSVDHTQDSIDRAESFLQSLKYFTPLAFILGTLNAWYMDNQEFAYAMVVIVFINMILGAVMHFKTGQFKWEKLLVKTITMVIVIGVTYIVLEVIISFAGEGMIVTGFRAALQIATLLYPGAKILKHVFVLSNGEYPPEWIMRKIYNFQENGDLKEFLGK
;
A
#
# COMPACT_ATOMS: atom_id res chain seq x y z
N MET A 1 -0.89 -0.49 19.86
CA MET A 1 0.26 -0.52 18.92
C MET A 1 1.50 -1.19 19.49
N HIS A 2 1.91 -0.88 20.73
CA HIS A 2 3.12 -1.43 21.38
C HIS A 2 3.13 -2.97 21.51
N THR A 3 2.01 -3.59 21.89
CA THR A 3 1.90 -5.06 22.06
C THR A 3 1.98 -5.83 20.74
N PHE A 4 1.48 -5.26 19.66
CA PHE A 4 1.55 -5.86 18.33
C PHE A 4 2.98 -5.88 17.79
N LEU A 5 3.71 -4.76 17.94
CA LEU A 5 5.12 -4.66 17.54
C LEU A 5 6.01 -5.64 18.32
N ILE A 6 5.74 -5.85 19.60
CA ILE A 6 6.46 -6.85 20.41
C ILE A 6 6.20 -8.27 19.88
N LYS A 7 4.94 -8.65 19.66
CA LYS A 7 4.59 -9.97 19.11
C LYS A 7 5.20 -10.19 17.73
N LEU A 8 5.19 -9.17 16.87
CA LEU A 8 5.78 -9.21 15.54
C LEU A 8 7.31 -9.41 15.61
N LYS A 9 7.99 -8.66 16.50
CA LYS A 9 9.43 -8.84 16.74
C LYS A 9 9.74 -10.26 17.23
N THR A 10 8.98 -10.78 18.20
CA THR A 10 9.17 -12.14 18.72
C THR A 10 8.95 -13.20 17.64
N PHE A 11 7.99 -13.01 16.74
CA PHE A 11 7.77 -13.89 15.59
C PHE A 11 9.01 -13.98 14.69
N PHE A 12 9.56 -12.83 14.27
CA PHE A 12 10.74 -12.80 13.39
C PHE A 12 12.00 -13.34 14.08
N VAL A 13 12.19 -13.05 15.37
CA VAL A 13 13.32 -13.58 16.13
C VAL A 13 13.23 -15.11 16.24
N LYS A 14 12.05 -15.66 16.55
CA LYS A 14 11.85 -17.12 16.62
C LYS A 14 12.04 -17.80 15.26
N LEU A 15 11.53 -17.20 14.19
CA LEU A 15 11.75 -17.69 12.83
C LEU A 15 13.26 -17.77 12.52
N PHE A 16 14.00 -16.68 12.77
CA PHE A 16 15.43 -16.61 12.52
C PHE A 16 16.24 -17.61 13.35
N CYS A 17 15.99 -17.67 14.67
CA CYS A 17 16.68 -18.62 15.55
C CYS A 17 16.42 -20.08 15.13
N ASN A 18 15.17 -20.45 14.84
CA ASN A 18 14.84 -21.82 14.43
C ASN A 18 15.46 -22.18 13.08
N THR A 19 15.58 -21.23 12.14
CA THR A 19 16.28 -21.47 10.88
C THR A 19 17.78 -21.70 11.09
N ILE A 20 18.44 -20.93 11.97
CA ILE A 20 19.86 -21.13 12.27
C ILE A 20 20.08 -22.49 12.92
N LEU A 21 19.27 -22.84 13.92
CA LEU A 21 19.37 -24.11 14.63
C LEU A 21 19.14 -25.32 13.72
N SER A 22 18.27 -25.20 12.70
CA SER A 22 18.07 -26.27 11.72
C SER A 22 19.33 -26.58 10.88
N VAL A 23 20.21 -25.60 10.70
CA VAL A 23 21.45 -25.71 9.91
C VAL A 23 22.67 -26.01 10.79
N ASP A 24 22.56 -25.87 12.11
CA ASP A 24 23.65 -26.10 13.03
C ASP A 24 24.02 -27.59 13.12
N HIS A 25 25.24 -27.92 12.69
CA HIS A 25 25.76 -29.29 12.69
C HIS A 25 26.23 -29.78 14.06
N THR A 26 26.24 -28.91 15.08
CA THR A 26 26.62 -29.26 16.45
C THR A 26 25.48 -29.88 17.25
N GLN A 27 24.24 -29.78 16.77
CA GLN A 27 23.05 -30.39 17.37
C GLN A 27 22.81 -31.82 16.90
N ASP A 28 22.13 -32.59 17.74
CA ASP A 28 21.68 -33.94 17.39
C ASP A 28 20.70 -33.90 16.20
N SER A 29 20.71 -34.97 15.40
CA SER A 29 19.96 -35.01 14.13
C SER A 29 18.44 -34.87 14.34
N ILE A 30 17.95 -35.30 15.51
CA ILE A 30 16.55 -35.22 15.91
C ILE A 30 16.16 -33.77 16.27
N ASP A 31 17.00 -33.07 17.04
CA ASP A 31 16.78 -31.67 17.44
C ASP A 31 16.80 -30.72 16.23
N ARG A 32 17.65 -31.02 15.25
CA ARG A 32 17.69 -30.30 13.97
C ARG A 32 16.42 -30.49 13.16
N ALA A 33 15.91 -31.73 13.08
CA ALA A 33 14.66 -32.04 12.39
C ALA A 33 13.46 -31.36 13.07
N GLU A 34 13.43 -31.31 14.41
CA GLU A 34 12.41 -30.59 15.15
C GLU A 34 12.47 -29.07 14.88
N SER A 35 13.66 -28.48 14.94
CA SER A 35 13.89 -27.06 14.64
C SER A 35 13.46 -26.68 13.22
N PHE A 36 13.68 -27.58 12.25
CA PHE A 36 13.20 -27.43 10.87
C PHE A 36 11.67 -27.47 10.80
N LEU A 37 11.01 -28.46 11.41
CA LEU A 37 9.55 -28.55 11.45
C LEU A 37 8.90 -27.35 12.17
N GLN A 38 9.52 -26.85 13.24
CA GLN A 38 9.05 -25.63 13.91
C GLN A 38 9.19 -24.40 13.01
N SER A 39 10.25 -24.31 12.20
CA SER A 39 10.42 -23.23 11.22
C SER A 39 9.30 -23.26 10.17
N LEU A 40 8.90 -24.44 9.69
CA LEU A 40 7.80 -24.58 8.74
C LEU A 40 6.50 -23.95 9.24
N LYS A 41 6.16 -24.09 10.53
CA LYS A 41 4.95 -23.48 11.12
C LYS A 41 4.91 -21.96 10.96
N TYR A 42 6.08 -21.31 11.00
CA TYR A 42 6.20 -19.87 10.82
C TYR A 42 6.30 -19.48 9.34
N PHE A 43 6.87 -20.35 8.49
CA PHE A 43 6.93 -20.14 7.04
C PHE A 43 5.60 -20.37 6.33
N THR A 44 4.76 -21.32 6.75
CA THR A 44 3.48 -21.63 6.08
C THR A 44 2.56 -20.42 5.92
N PRO A 45 2.21 -19.65 6.97
CA PRO A 45 1.36 -18.47 6.80
C PRO A 45 2.03 -17.39 5.96
N LEU A 46 3.36 -17.24 6.07
CA LEU A 46 4.11 -16.29 5.26
C LEU A 46 4.08 -16.67 3.77
N ALA A 47 4.32 -17.95 3.46
CA ALA A 47 4.29 -18.50 2.11
C ALA A 47 2.89 -18.39 1.50
N PHE A 48 1.84 -18.63 2.29
CA PHE A 48 0.46 -18.42 1.85
C PHE A 48 0.20 -16.95 1.49
N ILE A 49 0.53 -16.01 2.39
CA ILE A 49 0.35 -14.57 2.15
C ILE A 49 1.14 -14.12 0.92
N LEU A 50 2.42 -14.50 0.82
CA LEU A 50 3.26 -14.15 -0.32
C LEU A 50 2.76 -14.78 -1.62
N GLY A 51 2.27 -16.03 -1.58
CA GLY A 51 1.67 -16.70 -2.72
C GLY A 51 0.41 -15.99 -3.22
N THR A 52 -0.50 -15.63 -2.31
CA THR A 52 -1.71 -14.88 -2.65
C THR A 52 -1.38 -13.48 -3.18
N LEU A 53 -0.45 -12.77 -2.54
CA LEU A 53 0.00 -11.46 -3.03
C LEU A 53 0.67 -11.56 -4.40
N ASN A 54 1.47 -12.61 -4.64
CA ASN A 54 2.12 -12.83 -5.92
C ASN A 54 1.09 -13.13 -7.02
N ALA A 55 0.10 -14.00 -6.75
CA ALA A 55 -0.98 -14.28 -7.69
C ALA A 55 -1.75 -13.00 -8.04
N TRP A 56 -2.16 -12.24 -7.04
CA TRP A 56 -2.81 -10.94 -7.25
C TRP A 56 -1.92 -9.96 -8.04
N TYR A 57 -0.62 -9.91 -7.72
CA TYR A 57 0.32 -9.03 -8.40
C TYR A 57 0.48 -9.41 -9.87
N MET A 58 0.54 -10.70 -10.21
CA MET A 58 0.59 -11.16 -11.61
C MET A 58 -0.64 -10.71 -12.40
N ASP A 59 -1.82 -10.71 -11.79
CA ASP A 59 -3.05 -10.27 -12.44
C ASP A 59 -3.20 -8.74 -12.52
N ASN A 60 -2.46 -7.99 -11.68
CA ASN A 60 -2.63 -6.54 -11.51
C ASN A 60 -1.30 -5.77 -11.60
N GLN A 61 -0.33 -6.25 -12.39
CA GLN A 61 1.04 -5.72 -12.44
C GLN A 61 1.07 -4.22 -12.75
N GLU A 62 0.31 -3.77 -13.75
CA GLU A 62 0.28 -2.36 -14.17
C GLU A 62 -0.22 -1.45 -13.03
N PHE A 63 -1.30 -1.86 -12.37
CA PHE A 63 -1.87 -1.14 -11.23
C PHE A 63 -0.89 -1.09 -10.06
N ALA A 64 -0.27 -2.23 -9.72
CA ALA A 64 0.71 -2.30 -8.64
C ALA A 64 1.93 -1.43 -8.91
N TYR A 65 2.45 -1.41 -10.14
CA TYR A 65 3.54 -0.53 -10.54
C TYR A 65 3.14 0.94 -10.44
N ALA A 66 1.97 1.32 -10.97
CA ALA A 66 1.44 2.67 -10.86
C ALA A 66 1.28 3.12 -9.41
N MET A 67 0.79 2.23 -8.53
CA MET A 67 0.67 2.45 -7.09
C MET A 67 2.02 2.74 -6.43
N VAL A 68 3.08 1.98 -6.75
CA VAL A 68 4.42 2.22 -6.21
C VAL A 68 4.94 3.57 -6.68
N VAL A 69 4.86 3.86 -7.98
CA VAL A 69 5.34 5.11 -8.57
C VAL A 69 4.62 6.32 -7.98
N ILE A 70 3.28 6.28 -7.89
CA ILE A 70 2.50 7.40 -7.39
C ILE A 70 2.75 7.65 -5.90
N VAL A 71 2.86 6.60 -5.08
CA VAL A 71 3.20 6.74 -3.66
C VAL A 71 4.59 7.33 -3.49
N PHE A 72 5.56 6.91 -4.32
CA PHE A 72 6.92 7.43 -4.30
C PHE A 72 6.98 8.91 -4.69
N ILE A 73 6.30 9.30 -5.77
CA ILE A 73 6.19 10.72 -6.18
C ILE A 73 5.52 11.55 -5.08
N ASN A 74 4.43 11.07 -4.50
CA ASN A 74 3.76 11.74 -3.38
C ASN A 74 4.72 11.96 -2.19
N MET A 75 5.53 10.95 -1.87
CA MET A 75 6.52 11.02 -0.81
C MET A 75 7.60 12.07 -1.11
N ILE A 76 8.16 12.09 -2.32
CA ILE A 76 9.16 13.08 -2.74
C ILE A 76 8.59 14.49 -2.68
N LEU A 77 7.44 14.74 -3.29
CA LEU A 77 6.83 16.06 -3.32
C LEU A 77 6.45 16.54 -1.92
N GLY A 78 5.95 15.62 -1.08
CA GLY A 78 5.70 15.90 0.33
C GLY A 78 6.98 16.29 1.08
N ALA A 79 8.11 15.64 0.79
CA ALA A 79 9.41 15.97 1.36
C ALA A 79 9.87 17.36 0.95
N VAL A 80 9.85 17.65 -0.36
CA VAL A 80 10.27 18.94 -0.93
C VAL A 80 9.41 20.08 -0.36
N MET A 81 8.10 19.90 -0.29
CA MET A 81 7.18 20.89 0.28
C MET A 81 7.47 21.16 1.77
N HIS A 82 7.66 20.10 2.57
CA HIS A 82 7.96 20.25 3.99
C HIS A 82 9.37 20.84 4.24
N PHE A 83 10.32 20.60 3.32
CA PHE A 83 11.64 21.21 3.36
C PHE A 83 11.57 22.72 3.08
N LYS A 84 10.85 23.14 2.03
CA LYS A 84 10.66 24.57 1.70
C LYS A 84 9.92 25.35 2.79
N THR A 85 9.02 24.69 3.53
CA THR A 85 8.25 25.32 4.62
C THR A 85 8.94 25.27 5.98
N GLY A 86 10.16 24.70 6.07
CA GLY A 86 10.93 24.63 7.32
C GLY A 86 10.37 23.66 8.38
N GLN A 87 9.34 22.88 8.04
CA GLN A 87 8.67 21.94 8.97
C GLN A 87 9.04 20.48 8.74
N PHE A 88 10.18 20.23 8.09
CA PHE A 88 10.55 18.91 7.64
C PHE A 88 10.90 17.97 8.80
N LYS A 89 10.18 16.85 8.87
CA LYS A 89 10.42 15.75 9.80
C LYS A 89 10.28 14.42 9.08
N TRP A 90 11.38 13.70 8.92
CA TRP A 90 11.43 12.40 8.24
C TRP A 90 10.44 11.39 8.81
N GLU A 91 10.36 11.28 10.14
CA GLU A 91 9.45 10.36 10.82
C GLU A 91 7.99 10.62 10.44
N LYS A 92 7.58 11.90 10.44
CA LYS A 92 6.21 12.29 10.11
C LYS A 92 5.87 11.98 8.65
N LEU A 93 6.84 12.16 7.75
CA LEU A 93 6.69 11.87 6.33
C LEU A 93 6.52 10.36 6.09
N LEU A 94 7.40 9.53 6.66
CA LEU A 94 7.33 8.08 6.53
C LEU A 94 6.03 7.53 7.14
N VAL A 95 5.66 7.97 8.35
CA VAL A 95 4.41 7.55 8.98
C VAL A 95 3.21 7.92 8.13
N LYS A 96 3.16 9.12 7.55
CA LYS A 96 2.06 9.52 6.65
C LYS A 96 2.02 8.69 5.36
N THR A 97 3.16 8.39 4.76
CA THR A 97 3.24 7.55 3.56
C THR A 97 2.80 6.11 3.85
N ILE A 98 3.29 5.51 4.94
CA ILE A 98 2.89 4.17 5.38
C ILE A 98 1.39 4.13 5.69
N THR A 99 0.88 5.11 6.43
CA THR A 99 -0.56 5.22 6.74
C THR A 99 -1.39 5.32 5.46
N MET A 100 -0.94 6.09 4.48
CA MET A 100 -1.60 6.18 3.17
C MET A 100 -1.65 4.83 2.47
N VAL A 101 -0.53 4.11 2.38
CA VAL A 101 -0.47 2.77 1.76
C VAL A 101 -1.41 1.79 2.48
N ILE A 102 -1.43 1.81 3.81
CA ILE A 102 -2.33 0.94 4.60
C ILE A 102 -3.80 1.27 4.31
N VAL A 103 -4.19 2.55 4.37
CA VAL A 103 -5.58 2.98 4.13
C VAL A 103 -6.01 2.58 2.72
N ILE A 104 -5.16 2.82 1.72
CA ILE A 104 -5.43 2.43 0.34
C ILE A 104 -5.57 0.91 0.23
N GLY A 105 -4.61 0.16 0.77
CA GLY A 105 -4.56 -1.29 0.68
C GLY A 105 -5.79 -1.94 1.33
N VAL A 106 -6.15 -1.51 2.54
CA VAL A 106 -7.36 -2.02 3.24
C VAL A 106 -8.62 -1.70 2.44
N THR A 107 -8.77 -0.46 1.96
CA THR A 107 -9.96 -0.05 1.19
C THR A 107 -10.07 -0.86 -0.10
N TYR A 108 -8.98 -0.99 -0.84
CA TYR A 108 -8.95 -1.75 -2.09
C TYR A 108 -9.27 -3.24 -1.86
N ILE A 109 -8.64 -3.88 -0.86
CA ILE A 109 -8.89 -5.30 -0.55
C ILE A 109 -10.37 -5.54 -0.20
N VAL A 110 -10.97 -4.68 0.62
CA VAL A 110 -12.38 -4.81 1.00
C VAL A 110 -13.28 -4.74 -0.24
N LEU A 111 -13.06 -3.76 -1.11
CA LEU A 111 -13.86 -3.59 -2.32
C LEU A 111 -13.62 -4.72 -3.34
N GLU A 112 -12.39 -5.19 -3.49
CA GLU A 112 -12.02 -6.31 -4.35
C GLU A 112 -12.69 -7.62 -3.88
N VAL A 113 -12.72 -7.87 -2.57
CA VAL A 113 -13.43 -9.02 -2.00
C VAL A 113 -14.93 -8.95 -2.33
N ILE A 114 -15.56 -7.78 -2.20
CA ILE A 114 -16.98 -7.61 -2.56
C ILE A 114 -17.21 -7.95 -4.03
N ILE A 115 -16.35 -7.45 -4.94
CA ILE A 115 -16.48 -7.70 -6.37
C ILE A 115 -16.19 -9.16 -6.73
N SER A 116 -15.32 -9.84 -6.00
CA SER A 116 -14.99 -11.24 -6.26
C SER A 116 -16.23 -12.16 -6.22
N PHE A 117 -17.28 -11.77 -5.51
CA PHE A 117 -18.56 -12.48 -5.49
C PHE A 117 -19.48 -12.17 -6.68
N ALA A 118 -19.17 -11.16 -7.50
CA ALA A 118 -19.97 -10.76 -8.65
C ALA A 118 -19.74 -11.62 -9.91
N GLY A 119 -18.84 -12.62 -9.83
CA GLY A 119 -18.51 -13.52 -10.95
C GLY A 119 -17.56 -12.89 -11.96
N GLU A 120 -17.55 -13.41 -13.19
CA GLU A 120 -16.70 -12.92 -14.28
C GLU A 120 -17.54 -12.29 -15.40
N GLY A 121 -16.99 -11.27 -16.05
CA GLY A 121 -17.63 -10.62 -17.19
C GLY A 121 -17.16 -9.18 -17.41
N MET A 122 -17.54 -8.60 -18.55
CA MET A 122 -17.11 -7.26 -18.96
C MET A 122 -17.49 -6.17 -17.93
N ILE A 123 -18.65 -6.29 -17.30
CA ILE A 123 -19.12 -5.35 -16.26
C ILE A 123 -18.21 -5.41 -15.03
N VAL A 124 -17.84 -6.62 -14.60
CA VAL A 124 -16.96 -6.84 -13.44
C VAL A 124 -15.56 -6.30 -13.72
N THR A 125 -15.03 -6.56 -14.91
CA THR A 125 -13.72 -6.03 -15.34
C THR A 125 -13.73 -4.49 -15.38
N GLY A 126 -14.79 -3.88 -15.92
CA GLY A 126 -14.93 -2.43 -15.92
C GLY A 126 -15.02 -1.84 -14.52
N PHE A 127 -15.72 -2.51 -13.61
CA PHE A 127 -15.84 -2.07 -12.22
C PHE A 127 -14.51 -2.22 -11.45
N ARG A 128 -13.75 -3.30 -11.67
CA ARG A 128 -12.40 -3.47 -11.14
C ARG A 128 -11.45 -2.38 -11.64
N ALA A 129 -11.50 -2.03 -12.93
CA ALA A 129 -10.73 -0.92 -13.48
C ALA A 129 -11.12 0.43 -12.84
N ALA A 130 -12.43 0.69 -12.67
CA ALA A 130 -12.92 1.89 -12.00
C ALA A 130 -12.43 1.97 -10.55
N LEU A 131 -12.43 0.85 -9.81
CA LEU A 131 -11.86 0.78 -8.47
C LEU A 131 -10.37 1.12 -8.46
N GLN A 132 -9.58 0.55 -9.37
CA GLN A 132 -8.15 0.82 -9.45
C GLN A 132 -7.88 2.31 -9.72
N ILE A 133 -8.63 2.92 -10.64
CA ILE A 133 -8.54 4.36 -10.93
C ILE A 133 -8.92 5.19 -9.69
N ALA A 134 -10.05 4.88 -9.05
CA ALA A 134 -10.49 5.58 -7.83
C ALA A 134 -9.45 5.47 -6.70
N THR A 135 -8.83 4.30 -6.59
CA THR A 135 -7.78 4.00 -5.62
C THR A 135 -6.52 4.85 -5.86
N LEU A 136 -6.09 4.98 -7.12
CA LEU A 136 -4.97 5.83 -7.53
C LEU A 136 -5.29 7.34 -7.41
N LEU A 137 -6.56 7.72 -7.53
CA LEU A 137 -6.95 9.13 -7.44
C LEU A 137 -6.68 9.72 -6.05
N TYR A 138 -6.69 8.91 -4.98
CA TYR A 138 -6.37 9.40 -3.64
C TYR A 138 -4.92 9.92 -3.50
N PRO A 139 -3.86 9.13 -3.78
CA PRO A 139 -2.50 9.65 -3.80
C PRO A 139 -2.29 10.65 -4.95
N GLY A 140 -2.93 10.47 -6.10
CA GLY A 140 -2.87 11.41 -7.23
C GLY A 140 -3.35 12.82 -6.88
N ALA A 141 -4.50 12.93 -6.22
CA ALA A 141 -5.02 14.22 -5.77
C ALA A 141 -4.11 14.89 -4.73
N LYS A 142 -3.45 14.12 -3.86
CA LYS A 142 -2.44 14.67 -2.92
C LYS A 142 -1.20 15.19 -3.63
N ILE A 143 -0.72 14.48 -4.65
CA ILE A 143 0.36 14.97 -5.53
C ILE A 143 -0.03 16.31 -6.14
N LEU A 144 -1.22 16.41 -6.74
CA LEU A 144 -1.68 17.64 -7.37
C LEU A 144 -1.73 18.81 -6.36
N LYS A 145 -2.18 18.56 -5.12
CA LYS A 145 -2.12 19.56 -4.04
C LYS A 145 -0.69 19.98 -3.71
N HIS A 146 0.25 19.04 -3.61
CA HIS A 146 1.66 19.38 -3.35
C HIS A 146 2.26 20.19 -4.50
N VAL A 147 1.98 19.82 -5.76
CA VAL A 147 2.45 20.57 -6.94
C VAL A 147 1.88 21.99 -6.94
N PHE A 148 0.57 22.14 -6.70
CA PHE A 148 -0.09 23.45 -6.61
C PHE A 148 0.55 24.38 -5.59
N VAL A 149 0.87 23.85 -4.40
CA VAL A 149 1.57 24.61 -3.36
C VAL A 149 3.00 24.93 -3.79
N LEU A 150 3.72 23.98 -4.39
CA LEU A 150 5.10 24.17 -4.84
C LEU A 150 5.24 25.14 -6.01
N SER A 151 4.21 25.27 -6.84
CA SER A 151 4.13 26.18 -7.97
C SER A 151 3.51 27.53 -7.61
N ASN A 152 3.29 27.83 -6.33
CA ASN A 152 2.59 29.05 -5.88
C ASN A 152 1.24 29.29 -6.60
N GLY A 153 0.50 28.22 -6.90
CA GLY A 153 -0.81 28.30 -7.56
C GLY A 153 -0.78 28.29 -9.09
N GLU A 154 0.38 28.27 -9.74
CA GLU A 154 0.48 28.25 -11.20
C GLU A 154 -0.02 26.95 -11.84
N TYR A 155 0.23 25.79 -11.22
CA TYR A 155 -0.11 24.48 -11.78
C TYR A 155 -0.43 23.42 -10.72
N PRO A 156 -1.49 22.61 -10.89
CA PRO A 156 -2.52 22.73 -11.93
C PRO A 156 -3.39 24.00 -11.70
N PRO A 157 -4.04 24.54 -12.76
CA PRO A 157 -4.90 25.72 -12.63
C PRO A 157 -5.92 25.61 -11.50
N GLU A 158 -6.23 26.74 -10.85
CA GLU A 158 -7.11 26.78 -9.67
C GLU A 158 -8.50 26.17 -9.91
N TRP A 159 -9.05 26.31 -11.12
CA TRP A 159 -10.33 25.69 -11.50
C TRP A 159 -10.27 24.16 -11.49
N ILE A 160 -9.13 23.55 -11.83
CA ILE A 160 -8.92 22.09 -11.73
C ILE A 160 -8.87 21.69 -10.26
N MET A 161 -8.14 22.45 -9.45
CA MET A 161 -8.04 22.20 -8.01
C MET A 161 -9.41 22.26 -7.33
N ARG A 162 -10.23 23.26 -7.66
CA ARG A 162 -11.62 23.36 -7.17
C ARG A 162 -12.45 22.13 -7.53
N LYS A 163 -12.36 21.64 -8.77
CA LYS A 163 -13.05 20.40 -9.17
C LYS A 163 -12.59 19.19 -8.36
N ILE A 164 -11.28 19.05 -8.12
CA ILE A 164 -10.73 17.97 -7.30
C ILE A 164 -11.24 18.07 -5.86
N TYR A 165 -11.26 19.28 -5.28
CA TYR A 165 -11.76 19.48 -3.92
C TYR A 165 -13.25 19.18 -3.80
N ASN A 166 -14.07 19.72 -4.71
CA ASN A 166 -15.51 19.47 -4.75
C ASN A 166 -15.78 17.97 -4.87
N PHE A 167 -15.14 17.29 -5.83
CA PHE A 167 -15.29 15.85 -6.02
C PHE A 167 -14.91 15.03 -4.78
N GLN A 168 -13.87 15.44 -4.04
CA GLN A 168 -13.51 14.78 -2.78
C GLN A 168 -14.54 14.97 -1.67
N GLU A 169 -15.30 16.07 -1.70
CA GLU A 169 -16.31 16.39 -0.70
C GLU A 169 -17.67 15.77 -1.04
N ASN A 170 -18.11 15.85 -2.29
CA ASN A 170 -19.46 15.48 -2.72
C ASN A 170 -19.53 14.21 -3.58
N GLY A 171 -18.41 13.73 -4.13
CA GLY A 171 -18.37 12.56 -5.01
C GLY A 171 -19.04 12.76 -6.39
N ASP A 172 -19.34 14.00 -6.79
CA ASP A 172 -20.08 14.28 -8.02
C ASP A 172 -19.17 14.17 -9.26
N LEU A 173 -19.24 13.00 -9.91
CA LEU A 173 -18.52 12.72 -11.16
C LEU A 173 -18.99 13.61 -12.33
N LYS A 174 -20.25 14.03 -12.32
CA LYS A 174 -20.84 14.83 -13.40
C LYS A 174 -20.23 16.23 -13.39
N GLU A 175 -20.21 16.85 -12.21
CA GLU A 175 -19.55 18.14 -11.99
C GLU A 175 -18.05 18.09 -12.31
N PHE A 176 -17.37 17.02 -11.88
CA PHE A 176 -15.93 16.84 -12.13
C PHE A 176 -15.60 16.77 -13.64
N LEU A 177 -16.30 15.90 -14.37
CA LEU A 177 -16.07 15.66 -15.80
C LEU A 177 -16.59 16.79 -16.70
N GLY A 178 -17.40 17.72 -16.17
CA GLY A 178 -17.94 18.84 -16.94
C GLY A 178 -18.92 18.41 -18.04
N LYS A 179 -19.65 17.31 -17.81
CA LYS A 179 -20.73 16.83 -18.68
C LYS A 179 -22.09 16.94 -18.00
#